data_AF-A0A0C9YJX3-F1
#
_entry.id   AF-A0A0C9YJX3-F1
#
_cell.length_a   1.000
_cell.length_b   1.000
_cell.length_c   1.000
_cell.angle_alpha   90.00
_cell.angle_beta   90.00
_cell.angle_gamma   90.00
#
_symmetry.space_group_name_H-M   'P 1'
#
loop_
_entity.id
_entity.type
_entity.pdbx_description
1 polymer ?
#
loop_
_entity_poly.entity_id
_entity_poly.type
_entity_poly.pdbx_seq_one_letter_code
_entity_poly.pdbx_strand_id
1 'polypeptide(L)'
;MALICGIKSNFPCPICLIPHNHISDFPAQCELQTSKNILKVLEDTHSQDTQEKKEQILIQQGLCDVDSAFTVVMNTDVYHALSWDRLHANFSGKFGDHLWAELLRILDKAGHQTMAMVEKK
;
A
#
# COMPACT_ATOMS: atom_id res chain seq x y z
N MET A 1 -8.45 7.50 -4.37
CA MET A 1 -7.82 6.77 -3.25
C MET A 1 -8.44 5.38 -3.23
N ALA A 2 -7.66 4.32 -3.01
CA ALA A 2 -8.12 2.93 -3.10
C ALA A 2 -8.85 2.41 -1.83
N LEU A 3 -9.46 3.31 -1.06
CA LEU A 3 -10.22 3.03 0.16
C LEU A 3 -9.50 2.22 1.26
N ILE A 4 -8.22 1.89 1.10
CA ILE A 4 -7.46 1.16 2.11
C ILE A 4 -7.16 2.01 3.34
N CYS A 5 -7.13 1.36 4.50
CA CYS A 5 -6.75 2.00 5.77
C CYS A 5 -5.23 2.03 6.01
N GLY A 6 -4.43 1.94 4.93
CA GLY A 6 -2.97 2.00 4.96
C GLY A 6 -2.33 0.88 5.79
N ILE A 7 -1.23 1.21 6.48
CA ILE A 7 -0.46 0.26 7.29
C ILE A 7 -1.21 -0.31 8.50
N LYS A 8 -2.35 0.28 8.89
CA LYS A 8 -3.18 -0.19 10.00
C LYS A 8 -4.24 -1.20 9.55
N SER A 9 -4.35 -1.47 8.25
CA SER A 9 -5.28 -2.46 7.71
C SER A 9 -4.81 -3.89 8.01
N ASN A 10 -5.77 -4.79 8.25
CA ASN A 10 -5.53 -6.23 8.24
C ASN A 10 -5.08 -6.73 6.86
N PHE A 11 -5.36 -5.97 5.80
CA PHE A 11 -4.96 -6.23 4.41
C PHE A 11 -4.30 -4.94 3.87
N PRO A 12 -3.00 -4.75 4.11
CA PRO A 12 -2.34 -3.46 3.85
C PRO A 12 -2.06 -3.20 2.35
N CYS A 13 -2.18 -4.22 1.51
CA CYS A 13 -1.99 -4.14 0.07
C CYS A 13 -3.29 -3.66 -0.62
N PRO A 14 -3.27 -2.58 -1.41
CA PRO A 14 -4.47 -2.11 -2.10
C PRO A 14 -4.86 -2.98 -3.29
N ILE A 15 -4.01 -3.90 -3.72
CA ILE A 15 -4.25 -4.78 -4.88
C ILE A 15 -4.68 -6.17 -4.43
N CYS A 16 -4.16 -6.64 -3.29
CA CYS A 16 -4.19 -8.03 -2.89
C CYS A 16 -4.75 -8.18 -1.46
N LEU A 17 -5.66 -9.13 -1.26
CA LEU A 17 -6.23 -9.45 0.05
C LEU A 17 -5.33 -10.45 0.80
N ILE A 18 -4.04 -10.07 0.93
CA ILE A 18 -3.08 -10.83 1.75
C ILE A 18 -3.12 -10.27 3.17
N PRO A 19 -3.35 -11.11 4.20
CA PRO A 19 -3.33 -10.65 5.58
C PRO A 19 -1.98 -10.01 5.95
N HIS A 20 -2.01 -9.00 6.81
CA HIS A 20 -0.85 -8.23 7.25
C HIS A 20 0.27 -9.14 7.79
N ASN A 21 -0.08 -10.18 8.54
CA ASN A 21 0.86 -11.14 9.11
C ASN A 21 1.44 -12.13 8.09
N HIS A 22 0.87 -12.22 6.89
CA HIS A 22 1.27 -13.15 5.82
C HIS A 22 1.81 -12.44 4.58
N ILE A 23 1.95 -11.11 4.59
CA ILE A 23 2.37 -10.36 3.40
C ILE A 23 3.77 -10.72 2.91
N SER A 24 4.65 -11.13 3.83
CA SER A 24 6.01 -11.57 3.53
C SER A 24 6.09 -12.98 2.94
N ASP A 25 5.00 -13.74 2.96
CA ASP A 25 4.98 -15.12 2.46
C ASP A 25 4.89 -15.17 0.93
N PHE A 26 4.53 -14.05 0.28
CA PHE A 26 4.38 -13.91 -1.17
C PHE A 26 3.67 -15.11 -1.83
N PRO A 27 2.44 -15.45 -1.39
CA PRO A 27 1.72 -16.59 -1.93
C PRO A 27 1.55 -16.47 -3.45
N ALA A 28 1.76 -17.59 -4.16
CA ALA A 28 1.67 -17.64 -5.62
C ALA A 28 0.25 -17.32 -6.14
N GLN A 29 -0.76 -17.49 -5.30
CA GLN A 29 -2.15 -17.16 -5.57
C GLN A 29 -2.70 -16.37 -4.39
N CYS A 30 -3.28 -15.20 -4.68
CA CYS A 30 -4.01 -14.41 -3.71
C CYS A 30 -5.26 -13.83 -4.37
N GLU A 31 -6.27 -13.56 -3.56
CA GLU A 31 -7.45 -12.84 -4.03
C GLU A 31 -7.07 -11.38 -4.29
N LEU A 32 -7.54 -10.86 -5.42
CA LEU A 32 -7.29 -9.48 -5.84
C LEU A 32 -8.52 -8.61 -5.59
N GLN A 33 -8.27 -7.39 -5.15
CA GLN A 33 -9.29 -6.36 -5.10
C GLN A 33 -9.61 -5.91 -6.53
N THR A 34 -10.90 -5.75 -6.81
CA THR A 34 -11.40 -5.21 -8.07
C THR A 34 -12.45 -4.17 -7.77
N SER A 35 -12.60 -3.18 -8.65
CA SER A 35 -13.62 -2.14 -8.45
C SER A 35 -15.02 -2.73 -8.33
N LYS A 36 -15.30 -3.84 -9.04
CA LYS A 36 -16.56 -4.57 -8.93
C LYS A 36 -16.79 -5.18 -7.54
N ASN A 37 -15.79 -5.86 -6.98
CA ASN A 37 -15.91 -6.48 -5.67
C ASN A 37 -16.06 -5.42 -4.58
N ILE A 38 -15.31 -4.32 -4.68
CA ILE A 38 -15.36 -3.23 -3.70
C ILE A 38 -16.71 -2.52 -3.71
N LEU A 39 -17.26 -2.22 -4.90
CA LEU A 39 -18.59 -1.63 -5.00
C LEU A 39 -19.64 -2.50 -4.32
N LYS A 40 -19.59 -3.81 -4.55
CA LYS A 40 -20.49 -4.76 -3.89
C LYS A 40 -20.33 -4.75 -2.37
N VAL A 41 -19.09 -4.73 -1.86
CA VAL A 41 -18.81 -4.65 -0.42
C VAL A 41 -19.38 -3.37 0.18
N LEU A 42 -19.26 -2.24 -0.52
CA LEU A 42 -19.83 -0.97 -0.06
C LEU A 42 -21.36 -1.00 -0.05
N GLU A 43 -21.99 -1.57 -1.09
CA GLU A 43 -23.45 -1.77 -1.14
C GLU A 43 -23.94 -2.67 0.02
N ASP A 44 -23.25 -3.78 0.27
CA ASP A 44 -23.54 -4.72 1.36
C ASP A 44 -23.35 -4.04 2.73
N THR A 45 -22.33 -3.19 2.87
CA THR A 45 -22.04 -2.39 4.07
C THR A 45 -23.13 -1.34 4.30
N HIS A 46 -23.51 -0.58 3.29
CA HIS A 46 -24.55 0.45 3.38
C HIS A 46 -25.93 -0.12 3.70
N SER A 47 -26.16 -1.39 3.31
CA SER A 47 -27.39 -2.13 3.60
C SER A 47 -27.48 -2.63 5.05
N GLN A 48 -26.42 -2.52 5.86
CA GLN A 48 -26.46 -2.94 7.27
C GLN A 48 -27.09 -1.89 8.18
N ASP A 49 -27.85 -2.35 9.17
CA ASP A 49 -28.54 -1.48 10.13
C ASP A 49 -27.63 -0.93 11.25
N THR A 50 -26.57 -1.66 11.60
CA THR A 50 -25.72 -1.32 12.76
C THR A 50 -24.30 -1.00 12.35
N GLN A 51 -23.71 -0.01 13.03
CA GLN A 51 -22.33 0.39 12.78
C GLN A 51 -21.33 -0.76 12.99
N GLU A 52 -21.57 -1.61 13.98
CA GLU A 52 -20.71 -2.75 14.27
C GLU A 52 -20.67 -3.76 13.11
N LYS A 53 -21.81 -4.02 12.46
CA LYS A 53 -21.86 -4.91 11.28
C LYS A 53 -21.15 -4.28 10.08
N LYS A 54 -21.32 -2.97 9.88
CA LYS A 54 -20.61 -2.22 8.83
C LYS A 54 -19.10 -2.35 9.00
N GLU A 55 -18.64 -2.07 10.22
CA GLU A 55 -17.23 -2.11 10.56
C GLU A 55 -16.65 -3.52 10.42
N GLN A 56 -17.38 -4.56 10.80
CA GLN A 56 -16.94 -5.95 10.58
C GLN A 56 -16.72 -6.28 9.10
N ILE A 57 -17.65 -5.88 8.21
CA ILE A 57 -17.53 -6.11 6.77
C ILE A 57 -16.31 -5.37 6.21
N LEU A 58 -16.15 -4.10 6.58
CA LEU A 58 -15.04 -3.27 6.13
C LEU A 58 -13.68 -3.79 6.61
N ILE A 59 -13.58 -4.20 7.88
CA ILE A 59 -12.36 -4.80 8.46
C ILE A 59 -11.98 -6.09 7.74
N GLN A 60 -12.95 -6.93 7.39
CA GLN A 60 -12.71 -8.18 6.64
C GLN A 60 -12.15 -7.94 5.23
N GLN A 61 -12.38 -6.75 4.67
CA GLN A 61 -11.88 -6.37 3.35
C GLN A 61 -10.72 -5.37 3.41
N GLY A 62 -10.32 -4.92 4.61
CA GLY A 62 -9.26 -3.93 4.81
C GLY A 62 -9.61 -2.53 4.29
N LEU A 63 -10.90 -2.21 4.24
CA LEU A 63 -11.43 -0.97 3.67
C LEU A 63 -11.86 0.02 4.75
N CYS A 64 -11.87 1.29 4.36
CA CYS A 64 -12.38 2.40 5.13
C CYS A 64 -13.75 2.82 4.59
N ASP A 65 -14.65 3.26 5.47
CA ASP A 65 -16.00 3.73 5.13
C ASP A 65 -15.95 5.13 4.50
N VAL A 66 -15.54 5.21 3.23
CA VAL A 66 -15.36 6.46 2.51
C VAL A 66 -15.83 6.28 1.07
N ASP A 67 -16.56 7.28 0.54
CA ASP A 67 -16.92 7.32 -0.87
C ASP A 67 -15.69 7.67 -1.73
N SER A 68 -15.29 6.74 -2.59
CA SER A 68 -14.23 7.00 -3.57
C SER A 68 -14.80 7.73 -4.78
N ALA A 69 -14.21 8.87 -5.16
CA ALA A 69 -14.56 9.55 -6.42
C ALA A 69 -14.32 8.69 -7.67
N PHE A 70 -13.60 7.57 -7.56
CA PHE A 70 -13.37 6.66 -8.66
C PHE A 70 -14.52 5.68 -8.91
N THR A 71 -15.50 5.58 -8.01
CA THR A 71 -16.68 4.71 -8.20
C THR A 71 -17.56 5.16 -9.36
N VAL A 72 -17.58 6.46 -9.67
CA VAL A 72 -18.38 7.03 -10.76
C VAL A 72 -17.68 6.97 -12.12
N VAL A 73 -16.40 6.59 -12.16
CA VAL A 73 -15.63 6.53 -13.40
C VAL A 73 -15.93 5.19 -14.09
N MET A 74 -16.70 5.25 -15.18
CA MET A 74 -17.07 4.08 -15.95
C MET A 74 -15.86 3.37 -16.58
N ASN A 75 -15.98 2.05 -16.75
CA ASN A 75 -15.00 1.19 -17.44
C ASN A 75 -13.57 1.28 -16.89
N THR A 76 -13.42 1.61 -15.60
CA THR A 76 -12.12 1.73 -14.95
C THR A 76 -12.05 0.80 -13.75
N ASP A 77 -10.95 0.04 -13.65
CA ASP A 77 -10.62 -0.67 -12.42
C ASP A 77 -9.40 -0.04 -11.74
N VAL A 78 -9.65 0.82 -10.76
CA VAL A 78 -8.57 1.53 -10.06
C VAL A 78 -7.65 0.57 -9.34
N TYR A 79 -8.18 -0.50 -8.74
CA TYR A 79 -7.40 -1.46 -7.99
C TYR A 79 -6.42 -2.23 -8.89
N HIS A 80 -6.79 -2.46 -10.16
CA HIS A 80 -5.89 -3.02 -11.15
C HIS A 80 -4.85 -2.00 -11.66
N ALA A 81 -5.20 -0.72 -11.72
CA ALA A 81 -4.30 0.33 -12.21
C ALA A 81 -3.22 0.74 -11.20
N LEU A 82 -3.41 0.41 -9.91
CA LEU A 82 -2.44 0.69 -8.87
C LEU A 82 -1.16 -0.12 -9.08
N SER A 83 -0.03 0.50 -8.81
CA SER A 83 1.27 -0.16 -8.84
C SER A 83 2.21 0.48 -7.82
N TRP A 84 3.27 -0.25 -7.48
CA TRP A 84 4.33 0.29 -6.64
C TRP A 84 5.10 1.35 -7.40
N ASP A 85 4.95 2.61 -6.99
CA ASP A 85 5.72 3.71 -7.55
C ASP A 85 7.16 3.66 -7.03
N ARG A 86 8.06 3.16 -7.88
CA ARG A 86 9.49 3.07 -7.57
C ARG A 86 10.11 4.44 -7.33
N LEU A 87 9.71 5.47 -8.05
CA LEU A 87 10.29 6.80 -7.92
C LEU A 87 10.03 7.34 -6.52
N HIS A 88 8.76 7.38 -6.13
CA HIS A 88 8.36 7.88 -4.82
C HIS A 88 8.84 6.98 -3.68
N ALA A 89 8.65 5.68 -3.80
CA ALA A 89 8.89 4.80 -2.67
C ALA A 89 10.36 4.39 -2.47
N ASN A 90 11.13 4.22 -3.56
CA ASN A 90 12.53 3.81 -3.44
C ASN A 90 13.48 5.00 -3.40
N PHE A 91 13.38 5.95 -4.34
CA PHE A 91 14.37 7.01 -4.46
C PHE A 91 14.13 8.13 -3.45
N SER A 92 12.93 8.72 -3.46
CA SER A 92 12.62 9.80 -2.51
C SER A 92 12.36 9.25 -1.11
N GLY A 93 11.57 8.17 -1.00
CA GLY A 93 11.24 7.54 0.28
C GLY A 93 12.42 6.79 0.88
N LYS A 94 12.53 5.48 0.63
CA LYS A 94 13.53 4.63 1.30
C LYS A 94 14.96 5.16 1.20
N PHE A 95 15.39 5.60 0.02
CA PHE A 95 16.75 6.07 -0.16
C PHE A 95 16.97 7.42 0.51
N GLY A 96 16.13 8.43 0.19
CA GLY A 96 16.25 9.76 0.80
C GLY A 96 16.11 9.75 2.32
N ASP A 97 15.07 9.10 2.85
CA ASP A 97 14.71 9.16 4.27
C ASP A 97 15.54 8.22 5.16
N HIS A 98 16.10 7.13 4.61
CA HIS A 98 16.75 6.09 5.41
C HIS A 98 18.13 5.69 4.90
N LEU A 99 18.27 5.30 3.62
CA LEU A 99 19.54 4.73 3.13
C LEU A 99 20.63 5.77 2.97
N TRP A 100 20.29 7.02 2.63
CA TRP A 100 21.27 8.09 2.44
C TRP A 100 21.99 8.42 3.74
N ALA A 101 21.24 8.59 4.83
CA ALA A 101 21.82 8.82 6.16
C ALA A 101 22.74 7.67 6.59
N GLU A 102 22.34 6.42 6.32
CA GLU A 102 23.15 5.26 6.66
C GLU A 102 24.41 5.15 5.79
N LEU A 103 24.32 5.47 4.50
CA LEU A 103 25.47 5.54 3.61
C LEU A 103 26.50 6.56 4.11
N LEU A 104 26.06 7.77 4.47
CA LEU A 104 26.94 8.80 5.03
C LEU A 104 27.63 8.31 6.31
N ARG A 105 26.90 7.61 7.19
CA ARG A 105 27.45 7.02 8.41
C ARG A 105 28.52 5.97 8.13
N ILE A 106 28.35 5.15 7.10
CA ILE A 106 29.34 4.14 6.68
C ILE A 106 30.58 4.82 6.10
N LEU A 107 30.40 5.85 5.27
CA LEU A 107 31.48 6.59 4.62
C LEU A 107 32.35 7.35 5.63
N ASP A 108 31.73 8.00 6.62
CA ASP A 108 32.43 8.68 7.71
C ASP A 108 33.36 7.72 8.48
N LYS A 109 32.88 6.51 8.77
CA LYS A 109 33.67 5.45 9.42
C LYS A 109 34.80 4.88 8.55
N ALA A 110 34.60 4.83 7.24
CA ALA A 110 35.59 4.29 6.31
C ALA A 110 36.78 5.24 6.06
N GLY A 111 36.60 6.54 6.32
CA GLY A 111 37.63 7.58 6.21
C GLY A 111 37.72 8.24 4.83
N HIS A 112 38.42 9.38 4.79
CA HIS A 112 38.45 10.30 3.63
C HIS A 112 38.90 9.66 2.30
N GLN A 113 39.79 8.67 2.32
CA GLN A 113 40.26 8.02 1.08
C GLN A 113 39.14 7.25 0.38
N THR A 114 38.25 6.59 1.12
CA THR A 114 37.11 5.87 0.56
C THR A 114 36.04 6.82 0.04
N MET A 115 35.80 7.94 0.72
CA MET A 115 34.85 8.97 0.25
C MET A 115 35.27 9.56 -1.11
N ALA A 116 36.54 9.87 -1.29
CA ALA A 116 37.08 10.44 -2.54
C ALA A 116 36.96 9.49 -3.76
N MET A 117 36.77 8.18 -3.54
CA MET A 117 36.53 7.22 -4.62
C MET A 117 35.07 7.20 -5.08
N VAL A 118 34.13 7.52 -4.19
CA VAL A 118 32.70 7.56 -4.49
C VAL A 118 32.34 8.82 -5.30
N GLU A 119 32.98 9.96 -5.01
CA GLU A 119 32.76 11.23 -5.72
C GLU A 119 33.33 11.27 -7.16
N LYS A 120 34.20 10.33 -7.53
CA LYS A 120 34.88 10.31 -8.84
C LYS A 120 34.09 9.65 -9.97
N LYS A 121 32.86 9.21 -9.72
CA LYS A 121 31.96 8.60 -10.72
C LYS A 121 30.71 9.45 -10.88
#